data_AF-A0A550CXS0-F1
#
_entry.id   AF-A0A550CXS0-F1
#
_cell.length_a   1.000
_cell.length_b   1.000
_cell.length_c   1.000
_cell.angle_alpha   90.00
_cell.angle_beta   90.00
_cell.angle_gamma   90.00
#
_symmetry.space_group_name_H-M   'P 1'
#
loop_
_entity.id
_entity.type
_entity.pdbx_description
1 polymer ?
#
loop_
_entity_poly.entity_id
_entity_poly.type
_entity_poly.pdbx_seq_one_letter_code
_entity_poly.pdbx_strand_id
1 'polypeptide(L)'
;MPGLRAFSTSLLALVAVAPGAFADFFGPNWFLETDVHIQRLAVTMKVPAIPSNLTGQTLFIWPGIQPGNALDETNGDPAGVGNGVLQPVLTWGLSCAPGTQPDNQWWISAQYVNTYTSNSEFSGCFGGDLMALQPDDLVECTMELENGTVAVWNQTCVNQSNDESVSFQFDLDGQLQSWGELIVETTNEISLTNWDFPAFFYNLEFTTDNVMAEYTCIIPESDPGYVSKDSALSADGLTCTLGGIGVFNPSVLGVTWTGPSWYLAEGTHITKLATTMKVPAIPANDLDGQTLFIWPGIQPGNALNEANGDPAGVGNGVLQPVLTYGPSCVPGDHPEDQWYISGVYVGVNGDYNGCFGGDVMEVDPEDLVACTMQLKDGTASTWDQTCVNLSNNNQTLSRRISAASCRAGASSSSRTPPTSPRQTGPSLYVFLLVSSP
;
A
#
# COMPACT_ATOMS: atom_id res chain seq x y z
N MET A 1 -23.57 3.44 -61.40
CA MET A 1 -22.39 2.61 -61.08
C MET A 1 -22.16 2.74 -59.58
N PRO A 2 -22.36 1.69 -58.78
CA PRO A 2 -22.20 1.75 -57.34
C PRO A 2 -20.73 1.54 -56.95
N GLY A 3 -20.30 2.28 -55.92
CA GLY A 3 -18.92 2.30 -55.44
C GLY A 3 -18.55 1.10 -54.58
N LEU A 4 -17.33 0.61 -54.77
CA LEU A 4 -16.68 -0.36 -53.90
C LEU A 4 -16.33 0.30 -52.56
N ARG A 5 -16.86 -0.25 -51.46
CA ARG A 5 -16.29 -0.07 -50.12
C ARG A 5 -15.27 -1.17 -49.89
N ALA A 6 -14.05 -0.79 -49.53
CA ALA A 6 -12.99 -1.71 -49.13
C ALA A 6 -13.33 -2.30 -47.76
N PHE A 7 -13.35 -3.64 -47.68
CA PHE A 7 -13.35 -4.35 -46.41
C PHE A 7 -11.92 -4.36 -45.87
N SER A 8 -11.71 -3.68 -44.74
CA SER A 8 -10.49 -3.84 -43.94
C SER A 8 -10.59 -5.18 -43.21
N THR A 9 -9.77 -6.14 -43.62
CA THR A 9 -9.58 -7.41 -42.92
C THR A 9 -8.84 -7.14 -41.62
N SER A 10 -9.57 -7.09 -40.50
CA SER A 10 -8.98 -7.18 -39.16
C SER A 10 -8.36 -8.58 -39.01
N LEU A 11 -7.04 -8.63 -38.90
CA LEU A 11 -6.29 -9.84 -38.61
C LEU A 11 -6.46 -10.12 -37.10
N LEU A 12 -7.27 -11.11 -36.74
CA LEU A 12 -7.38 -11.60 -35.37
C LEU A 12 -6.05 -12.32 -35.03
N ALA A 13 -5.13 -11.61 -34.37
CA ALA A 13 -3.93 -12.21 -33.82
C ALA A 13 -4.33 -13.03 -32.59
N LEU A 14 -4.50 -14.35 -32.77
CA LEU A 14 -4.69 -15.29 -31.68
C LEU A 14 -3.35 -15.39 -30.93
N VAL A 15 -3.13 -14.54 -29.94
CA VAL A 15 -2.04 -14.73 -28.97
C VAL A 15 -2.41 -15.96 -28.15
N ALA A 16 -1.70 -17.07 -28.40
CA ALA A 16 -1.83 -18.27 -27.60
C ALA A 16 -1.29 -17.97 -26.19
N VAL A 17 -2.18 -17.58 -25.28
CA VAL A 17 -1.89 -17.55 -23.84
C VAL A 17 -1.58 -18.98 -23.45
N ALA A 18 -0.36 -19.26 -23.02
CA ALA A 18 0.06 -20.61 -22.65
C ALA A 18 -0.80 -21.08 -21.46
N PRO A 19 -1.60 -22.16 -21.59
CA PRO A 19 -2.35 -22.70 -20.47
C PRO A 19 -1.36 -23.40 -19.54
N GLY A 20 -1.10 -22.80 -18.37
CA GLY A 20 -0.28 -23.44 -17.32
C GLY A 20 0.69 -22.54 -16.58
N ALA A 21 0.68 -21.22 -16.79
CA ALA A 21 1.34 -20.32 -15.85
C ALA A 21 0.45 -20.18 -14.60
N PHE A 22 0.93 -20.64 -13.45
CA PHE A 22 0.36 -20.25 -12.17
C PHE A 22 0.66 -18.76 -12.00
N ALA A 23 -0.39 -17.94 -12.07
CA ALA A 23 -0.30 -16.54 -11.70
C ALA A 23 -0.32 -16.46 -10.17
N ASP A 24 0.58 -15.67 -9.61
CA ASP A 24 0.50 -15.34 -8.19
C ASP A 24 -0.27 -14.04 -8.01
N PHE A 25 -1.17 -14.03 -7.03
CA PHE A 25 -2.02 -12.90 -6.66
C PHE A 25 -1.64 -12.42 -5.27
N PHE A 26 -1.33 -11.13 -5.14
CA PHE A 26 -1.00 -10.50 -3.87
C PHE A 26 -1.92 -9.33 -3.61
N GLY A 27 -2.57 -9.32 -2.47
CA GLY A 27 -3.31 -8.17 -2.01
C GLY A 27 -4.60 -8.57 -1.31
N PRO A 28 -5.28 -7.59 -0.72
CA PRO A 28 -6.50 -7.84 0.00
C PRO A 28 -7.66 -8.11 -0.96
N ASN A 29 -8.57 -8.94 -0.47
CA ASN A 29 -9.89 -9.10 -1.03
C ASN A 29 -10.95 -9.00 0.08
N TRP A 30 -12.18 -8.66 -0.32
CA TRP A 30 -13.31 -8.62 0.60
C TRP A 30 -14.56 -9.16 -0.09
N PHE A 31 -15.29 -9.96 0.66
CA PHE A 31 -16.55 -10.56 0.24
C PHE A 31 -17.69 -9.81 0.91
N LEU A 32 -18.71 -9.46 0.13
CA LEU A 32 -19.96 -8.95 0.64
C LEU A 32 -20.86 -10.11 1.09
N GLU A 33 -21.77 -9.80 2.01
CA GLU A 33 -22.83 -10.72 2.40
C GLU A 33 -23.78 -11.02 1.23
N THR A 34 -24.56 -12.10 1.36
CA THR A 34 -25.69 -12.37 0.47
C THR A 34 -26.64 -11.17 0.42
N ASP A 35 -27.19 -10.89 -0.77
CA ASP A 35 -28.08 -9.75 -1.05
C ASP A 35 -27.42 -8.36 -0.93
N VAL A 36 -26.09 -8.28 -0.91
CA VAL A 36 -25.32 -7.02 -0.91
C VAL A 36 -24.35 -7.04 -2.09
N HIS A 37 -24.55 -6.14 -3.05
CA HIS A 37 -23.80 -6.12 -4.31
C HIS A 37 -23.16 -4.78 -4.55
N ILE A 38 -21.92 -4.80 -5.04
CA ILE A 38 -21.21 -3.62 -5.49
C ILE A 38 -21.97 -3.02 -6.68
N GLN A 39 -22.19 -1.70 -6.62
CA GLN A 39 -22.77 -0.88 -7.69
C GLN A 39 -21.73 0.09 -8.26
N ARG A 40 -20.75 0.47 -7.43
CA ARG A 40 -19.63 1.31 -7.84
C ARG A 40 -18.39 0.97 -7.03
N LEU A 41 -17.23 0.94 -7.68
CA LEU A 41 -15.91 0.97 -7.06
C LEU A 41 -15.11 2.12 -7.68
N ALA A 42 -14.55 2.99 -6.86
CA ALA A 42 -13.64 4.05 -7.25
C ALA A 42 -12.35 3.95 -6.44
N VAL A 43 -11.21 4.15 -7.10
CA VAL A 43 -9.90 4.07 -6.44
C VAL A 43 -8.88 4.87 -7.22
N THR A 44 -7.93 5.50 -6.52
CA THR A 44 -6.76 6.13 -7.13
C THR A 44 -5.55 5.22 -6.99
N MET A 45 -4.98 4.78 -8.10
CA MET A 45 -3.71 4.05 -8.10
C MET A 45 -2.55 5.01 -8.32
N LYS A 46 -1.43 4.77 -7.64
CA LYS A 46 -0.17 5.44 -7.96
C LYS A 46 0.69 4.55 -8.84
N VAL A 47 1.16 5.10 -9.96
CA VAL A 47 2.04 4.39 -10.88
C VAL A 47 3.41 4.18 -10.23
N PRO A 48 3.87 2.93 -10.07
CA PRO A 48 5.14 2.67 -9.40
C PRO A 48 6.35 3.17 -10.20
N ALA A 49 7.51 3.11 -9.55
CA ALA A 49 8.79 3.27 -10.23
C ALA A 49 8.96 2.23 -11.35
N ILE A 50 9.87 2.52 -12.28
CA ILE A 50 10.25 1.57 -13.32
C ILE A 50 10.91 0.35 -12.64
N PRO A 51 10.40 -0.87 -12.83
CA PRO A 51 11.00 -2.06 -12.25
C PRO A 51 12.40 -2.30 -12.81
N SER A 52 13.43 -2.36 -11.96
CA SER A 52 14.80 -2.63 -12.43
C SER A 52 15.05 -4.10 -12.77
N ASN A 53 14.22 -5.01 -12.26
CA ASN A 53 14.45 -6.46 -12.31
C ASN A 53 13.36 -7.25 -13.08
N LEU A 54 12.45 -6.58 -13.79
CA LEU A 54 11.37 -7.23 -14.55
C LEU A 54 11.61 -7.27 -16.07
N THR A 55 12.88 -7.36 -16.51
CA THR A 55 13.18 -7.47 -17.95
C THR A 55 12.53 -8.72 -18.54
N GLY A 56 11.60 -8.54 -19.48
CA GLY A 56 10.88 -9.64 -20.14
C GLY A 56 9.79 -10.30 -19.29
N GLN A 57 9.41 -9.70 -18.16
CA GLN A 57 8.32 -10.15 -17.31
C GLN A 57 7.15 -9.17 -17.37
N THR A 58 5.94 -9.67 -17.13
CA THR A 58 4.75 -8.84 -16.99
C THR A 58 4.31 -8.77 -15.54
N LEU A 59 3.95 -7.58 -15.10
CA LEU A 59 3.37 -7.28 -13.81
C LEU A 59 2.06 -6.51 -14.00
N PHE A 60 1.07 -6.85 -13.18
CA PHE A 60 -0.25 -6.23 -13.17
C PHE A 60 -0.53 -5.67 -11.78
N ILE A 61 -1.15 -4.50 -11.74
CA ILE A 61 -1.69 -3.88 -10.53
C ILE A 61 -3.11 -3.46 -10.86
N TRP A 62 -4.10 -3.96 -10.13
CA TRP A 62 -5.49 -3.73 -10.47
C TRP A 62 -6.40 -3.75 -9.24
N PRO A 63 -7.37 -2.82 -9.14
CA PRO A 63 -8.61 -3.11 -8.44
C PRO A 63 -9.49 -3.99 -9.31
N GLY A 64 -10.34 -4.80 -8.68
CA GLY A 64 -11.30 -5.61 -9.41
C GLY A 64 -12.60 -5.81 -8.65
N ILE A 65 -13.66 -6.07 -9.40
CA ILE A 65 -14.93 -6.57 -8.87
C ILE A 65 -15.32 -7.84 -9.63
N GLN A 66 -15.83 -8.81 -8.89
CA GLN A 66 -16.29 -10.08 -9.43
C GLN A 66 -17.52 -10.61 -8.67
N PRO A 67 -18.20 -11.65 -9.19
CA PRO A 67 -19.46 -12.13 -8.64
C PRO A 67 -19.36 -12.65 -7.21
N GLY A 68 -18.34 -13.45 -6.88
CA GLY A 68 -18.15 -14.01 -5.54
C GLY A 68 -19.38 -14.77 -5.03
N ASN A 69 -19.82 -14.45 -3.80
CA ASN A 69 -20.98 -15.06 -3.16
C ASN A 69 -22.27 -14.90 -3.96
N ALA A 70 -22.36 -13.86 -4.81
CA ALA A 70 -23.53 -13.68 -5.66
C ALA A 70 -23.76 -14.86 -6.61
N LEU A 71 -22.73 -15.64 -6.99
CA LEU A 71 -22.92 -16.81 -7.86
C LEU A 71 -23.83 -17.89 -7.25
N ASP A 72 -23.93 -17.94 -5.91
CA ASP A 72 -24.79 -18.87 -5.20
C ASP A 72 -26.24 -18.37 -5.05
N GLU A 73 -26.52 -17.14 -5.48
CA GLU A 73 -27.84 -16.52 -5.43
C GLU A 73 -28.73 -16.93 -6.61
N THR A 74 -30.05 -16.93 -6.40
CA THR A 74 -31.02 -17.41 -7.40
C THR A 74 -30.94 -16.65 -8.74
N ASN A 75 -30.58 -15.36 -8.72
CA ASN A 75 -30.45 -14.52 -9.91
C ASN A 75 -29.04 -13.93 -10.05
N GLY A 76 -28.03 -14.52 -9.41
CA GLY A 76 -26.69 -13.95 -9.38
C GLY A 76 -25.95 -14.02 -10.71
N ASP A 77 -26.21 -15.05 -11.50
CA ASP A 77 -25.60 -15.27 -12.82
C ASP A 77 -26.63 -15.76 -13.85
N PRO A 78 -27.57 -14.90 -14.27
CA PRO A 78 -28.71 -15.30 -15.11
C PRO A 78 -28.27 -15.80 -16.51
N ALA A 79 -27.13 -15.35 -17.01
CA ALA A 79 -26.61 -15.66 -18.34
C ALA A 79 -25.50 -16.73 -18.35
N GLY A 80 -25.10 -17.23 -17.18
CA GLY A 80 -23.99 -18.18 -17.07
C GLY A 80 -22.65 -17.56 -17.48
N VAL A 81 -22.43 -16.30 -17.12
CA VAL A 81 -21.18 -15.56 -17.31
C VAL A 81 -20.05 -16.26 -16.56
N GLY A 82 -20.30 -16.75 -15.33
CA GLY A 82 -19.31 -17.38 -14.46
C GLY A 82 -18.41 -16.37 -13.72
N ASN A 83 -17.25 -16.80 -13.23
CA ASN A 83 -16.40 -15.97 -12.37
C ASN A 83 -15.42 -15.07 -13.16
N GLY A 84 -15.96 -14.09 -13.89
CA GLY A 84 -15.18 -13.05 -14.57
C GLY A 84 -14.93 -11.84 -13.68
N VAL A 85 -13.88 -11.07 -13.99
CA VAL A 85 -13.47 -9.89 -13.22
C VAL A 85 -13.54 -8.65 -14.10
N LEU A 86 -14.23 -7.60 -13.64
CA LEU A 86 -14.06 -6.25 -14.16
C LEU A 86 -12.85 -5.62 -13.46
N GLN A 87 -11.86 -5.16 -14.22
CA GLN A 87 -10.59 -4.68 -13.67
C GLN A 87 -9.91 -3.66 -14.59
N PRO A 88 -9.69 -2.42 -14.15
CA PRO A 88 -8.70 -1.55 -14.75
C PRO A 88 -7.30 -1.99 -14.32
N VAL A 89 -6.48 -2.37 -15.30
CA VAL A 89 -5.17 -2.98 -15.03
C VAL A 89 -4.04 -2.05 -15.40
N LEU A 90 -3.32 -1.56 -14.41
CA LEU A 90 -2.03 -0.93 -14.57
C LEU A 90 -0.97 -2.02 -14.83
N THR A 91 -0.40 -2.00 -16.03
CA THR A 91 0.44 -3.08 -16.56
C THR A 91 1.85 -2.57 -16.88
N TRP A 92 2.85 -3.37 -16.50
CA TRP A 92 4.21 -3.29 -17.03
C TRP A 92 4.46 -4.51 -17.89
N GLY A 93 4.71 -4.34 -19.18
CA GLY A 93 4.93 -5.44 -20.13
C GLY A 93 3.70 -5.77 -20.99
N LEU A 94 3.67 -7.00 -21.53
CA LEU A 94 2.60 -7.47 -22.43
C LEU A 94 1.52 -8.26 -21.69
N SER A 95 0.26 -8.08 -22.08
CA SER A 95 -0.92 -8.75 -21.54
C SER A 95 -1.89 -9.19 -22.63
N CYS A 96 -3.03 -9.76 -22.22
CA CYS A 96 -4.12 -10.11 -23.11
C CYS A 96 -5.00 -8.92 -23.55
N ALA A 97 -4.77 -7.71 -23.02
CA ALA A 97 -5.56 -6.54 -23.34
C ALA A 97 -5.52 -6.25 -24.86
N PRO A 98 -6.61 -5.77 -25.46
CA PRO A 98 -6.62 -5.41 -26.88
C PRO A 98 -5.68 -4.22 -27.16
N GLY A 99 -5.25 -4.10 -28.42
CA GLY A 99 -4.44 -2.98 -28.90
C GLY A 99 -2.92 -3.22 -28.87
N THR A 100 -2.15 -2.18 -29.21
CA THR A 100 -0.68 -2.24 -29.25
C THR A 100 -0.12 -1.74 -27.93
N GLN A 101 0.55 -2.63 -27.19
CA GLN A 101 1.02 -2.37 -25.84
C GLN A 101 2.53 -2.05 -25.84
N PRO A 102 3.00 -1.08 -25.04
CA PRO A 102 4.42 -0.89 -24.82
C PRO A 102 4.97 -2.00 -23.90
N ASP A 103 6.17 -2.48 -24.18
CA ASP A 103 6.82 -3.57 -23.44
C ASP A 103 7.74 -3.07 -22.31
N ASN A 104 8.02 -1.77 -22.27
CA ASN A 104 8.99 -1.14 -21.37
C ASN A 104 8.48 0.18 -20.75
N GLN A 105 7.17 0.31 -20.60
CA GLN A 105 6.51 1.46 -19.99
C GLN A 105 5.29 0.98 -19.21
N TRP A 106 4.93 1.70 -18.14
CA TRP A 106 3.62 1.54 -17.51
C TRP A 106 2.50 2.02 -18.43
N TRP A 107 1.42 1.26 -18.48
CA TRP A 107 0.21 1.62 -19.21
C TRP A 107 -1.01 1.07 -18.49
N ILE A 108 -2.18 1.66 -18.71
CA ILE A 108 -3.44 1.20 -18.13
C ILE A 108 -4.50 0.95 -19.19
N SER A 109 -5.30 -0.08 -18.99
CA SER A 109 -6.53 -0.34 -19.74
C SER A 109 -7.59 -0.88 -18.80
N ALA A 110 -8.81 -0.36 -18.93
CA ALA A 110 -9.99 -1.01 -18.39
C ALA A 110 -10.27 -2.32 -19.13
N GLN A 111 -10.54 -3.39 -18.38
CA GLN A 111 -10.64 -4.75 -18.91
C GLN A 111 -11.75 -5.56 -18.23
N TYR A 112 -12.25 -6.57 -18.94
CA TYR A 112 -12.98 -7.69 -18.38
C TYR A 112 -12.25 -8.98 -18.74
N VAL A 113 -11.97 -9.81 -17.73
CA VAL A 113 -11.21 -11.06 -17.92
C VAL A 113 -11.98 -12.22 -17.32
N ASN A 114 -12.17 -13.27 -18.11
CA ASN A 114 -12.81 -14.50 -17.66
C ASN A 114 -12.27 -15.70 -18.44
N THR A 115 -11.31 -16.40 -17.83
CA THR A 115 -10.68 -17.59 -18.39
C THR A 115 -11.32 -18.89 -17.90
N TYR A 116 -12.35 -18.81 -17.05
CA TYR A 116 -12.95 -19.94 -16.33
C TYR A 116 -14.46 -20.07 -16.56
N THR A 117 -14.92 -19.75 -17.77
CA THR A 117 -16.32 -19.96 -18.19
C THR A 117 -16.43 -20.82 -19.44
N SER A 118 -17.54 -21.54 -19.56
CA SER A 118 -17.90 -22.27 -20.79
C SER A 118 -18.71 -21.40 -21.77
N ASN A 119 -19.18 -20.23 -21.32
CA ASN A 119 -19.88 -19.29 -22.18
C ASN A 119 -18.88 -18.52 -23.04
N SER A 120 -18.82 -18.83 -24.33
CA SER A 120 -17.85 -18.24 -25.25
C SER A 120 -18.03 -16.75 -25.49
N GLU A 121 -19.19 -16.18 -25.16
CA GLU A 121 -19.42 -14.73 -25.26
C GLU A 121 -18.68 -13.97 -24.17
N PHE A 122 -18.54 -14.57 -22.99
CA PHE A 122 -17.84 -14.00 -21.85
C PHE A 122 -16.45 -14.59 -21.66
N SER A 123 -16.07 -15.64 -22.39
CA SER A 123 -14.75 -16.25 -22.26
C SER A 123 -13.67 -15.46 -22.99
N GLY A 124 -12.66 -15.00 -22.25
CA GLY A 124 -11.47 -14.36 -22.81
C GLY A 124 -11.04 -13.12 -22.04
N CYS A 125 -10.41 -12.22 -22.78
CA CYS A 125 -9.89 -10.95 -22.29
C CYS A 125 -10.39 -9.85 -23.20
N PHE A 126 -11.17 -8.94 -22.63
CA PHE A 126 -11.82 -7.85 -23.31
C PHE A 126 -11.33 -6.55 -22.68
N GLY A 127 -11.26 -5.47 -23.43
CA GLY A 127 -10.79 -4.19 -22.91
C GLY A 127 -10.99 -3.03 -23.87
N GLY A 128 -10.72 -1.84 -23.36
CA GLY A 128 -10.84 -0.58 -24.10
C GLY A 128 -9.52 -0.09 -24.68
N ASP A 129 -9.44 1.22 -24.87
CA ASP A 129 -8.22 1.92 -25.24
C ASP A 129 -7.18 1.86 -24.12
N LEU A 130 -5.91 2.07 -24.48
CA LEU A 130 -4.78 2.07 -23.55
C LEU A 130 -4.26 3.49 -23.34
N MET A 131 -3.89 3.81 -22.10
CA MET A 131 -3.24 5.06 -21.73
C MET A 131 -1.84 4.78 -21.21
N ALA A 132 -0.83 5.37 -21.84
CA ALA A 132 0.54 5.28 -21.39
C ALA A 132 0.75 6.18 -20.16
N LEU A 133 1.54 5.71 -19.20
CA LEU A 133 1.71 6.36 -17.90
C LEU A 133 3.18 6.57 -17.56
N GLN A 134 3.45 7.52 -16.69
CA GLN A 134 4.76 7.76 -16.10
C GLN A 134 4.76 7.35 -14.62
N PRO A 135 5.92 6.95 -14.07
CA PRO A 135 6.07 6.81 -12.62
C PRO A 135 5.56 8.02 -11.85
N ASP A 136 4.96 7.77 -10.70
CA ASP A 136 4.33 8.74 -9.81
C ASP A 136 3.04 9.41 -10.33
N ASP A 137 2.58 9.11 -11.55
CA ASP A 137 1.22 9.49 -11.97
C ASP A 137 0.18 8.92 -10.98
N LEU A 138 -0.88 9.69 -10.75
CA LEU A 138 -2.05 9.25 -9.99
C LEU A 138 -3.19 9.02 -10.96
N VAL A 139 -3.74 7.81 -10.96
CA VAL A 139 -4.77 7.39 -11.90
C VAL A 139 -6.02 7.02 -11.12
N GLU A 140 -7.06 7.84 -11.24
CA GLU A 140 -8.36 7.55 -10.66
C GLU A 140 -9.13 6.64 -11.61
N CYS A 141 -9.48 5.45 -11.13
CA CYS A 141 -10.30 4.50 -11.86
C CYS A 141 -11.64 4.28 -11.17
N THR A 142 -12.70 4.29 -11.96
CA THR A 142 -14.06 3.96 -11.54
C THR A 142 -14.56 2.75 -12.32
N MET A 143 -15.32 1.90 -11.64
CA MET A 143 -16.14 0.83 -12.21
C MET A 143 -17.53 1.02 -11.65
N GLU A 144 -18.50 1.31 -12.51
CA GLU A 144 -19.84 1.71 -12.08
C GLU A 144 -20.90 1.08 -12.97
N LEU A 145 -21.96 0.56 -12.35
CA LEU A 145 -23.13 0.11 -13.07
C LEU A 145 -23.84 1.31 -13.69
N GLU A 146 -24.05 1.27 -15.00
CA GLU A 146 -24.67 2.36 -15.74
C GLU A 146 -26.08 2.63 -15.20
N ASN A 147 -26.34 3.89 -14.85
CA ASN A 147 -27.59 4.32 -14.24
C ASN A 147 -28.81 3.92 -15.09
N GLY A 148 -29.76 3.23 -14.45
CA GLY A 148 -30.97 2.73 -15.10
C GLY A 148 -30.80 1.39 -15.82
N THR A 149 -29.61 0.77 -15.74
CA THR A 149 -29.36 -0.59 -16.21
C THR A 149 -29.16 -1.55 -15.02
N VAL A 150 -29.14 -2.85 -15.31
CA VAL A 150 -28.81 -3.91 -14.33
C VAL A 150 -27.59 -4.73 -14.75
N ALA A 151 -26.98 -4.38 -15.88
CA ALA A 151 -26.05 -5.26 -16.59
C ALA A 151 -24.83 -4.54 -17.17
N VAL A 152 -24.96 -3.27 -17.53
CA VAL A 152 -23.93 -2.55 -18.27
C VAL A 152 -23.02 -1.83 -17.30
N TRP A 153 -21.74 -2.20 -17.30
CA TRP A 153 -20.72 -1.62 -16.46
C TRP A 153 -19.82 -0.70 -17.26
N ASN A 154 -19.59 0.50 -16.73
CA ASN A 154 -18.65 1.47 -17.26
C ASN A 154 -17.41 1.50 -16.38
N GLN A 155 -16.26 1.27 -17.01
CA GLN A 155 -14.95 1.42 -16.39
C GLN A 155 -14.27 2.65 -16.99
N THR A 156 -13.80 3.57 -16.17
CA THR A 156 -13.08 4.77 -16.63
C THR A 156 -11.84 4.97 -15.79
N CYS A 157 -10.70 5.25 -16.41
CA CYS A 157 -9.47 5.64 -15.72
C CYS A 157 -9.00 7.00 -16.22
N VAL A 158 -8.73 7.92 -15.31
CA VAL A 158 -8.29 9.29 -15.59
C VAL A 158 -6.93 9.52 -14.92
N ASN A 159 -5.93 9.91 -15.70
CA ASN A 159 -4.65 10.35 -15.17
C ASN A 159 -4.79 11.80 -14.66
N GLN A 160 -4.65 11.98 -13.35
CA GLN A 160 -4.85 13.26 -12.68
C GLN A 160 -3.75 14.29 -13.02
N SER A 161 -2.63 13.88 -13.63
CA SER A 161 -1.55 14.80 -13.99
C SER A 161 -1.79 15.53 -15.31
N ASN A 162 -2.53 14.92 -16.24
CA ASN A 162 -2.71 15.42 -17.61
C ASN A 162 -4.16 15.36 -18.14
N ASP A 163 -5.11 14.90 -17.32
CA ASP A 163 -6.53 14.71 -17.64
C ASP A 163 -6.80 13.75 -18.81
N GLU A 164 -5.81 12.95 -19.24
CA GLU A 164 -6.03 11.88 -20.21
C GLU A 164 -6.89 10.79 -19.58
N SER A 165 -7.75 10.18 -20.38
CA SER A 165 -8.65 9.14 -19.90
C SER A 165 -8.87 8.03 -20.92
N VAL A 166 -9.12 6.84 -20.40
CA VAL A 166 -9.57 5.67 -21.15
C VAL A 166 -10.80 5.09 -20.49
N SER A 167 -11.68 4.52 -21.30
CA SER A 167 -12.92 3.92 -20.82
C SER A 167 -13.23 2.62 -21.55
N PHE A 168 -13.91 1.73 -20.85
CA PHE A 168 -14.40 0.47 -21.41
C PHE A 168 -15.78 0.18 -20.83
N GLN A 169 -16.73 -0.11 -21.70
CA GLN A 169 -18.07 -0.54 -21.33
C GLN A 169 -18.20 -2.04 -21.59
N PHE A 170 -18.79 -2.77 -20.64
CA PHE A 170 -19.04 -4.19 -20.78
C PHE A 170 -20.41 -4.56 -20.22
N ASP A 171 -21.17 -5.35 -20.96
CA ASP A 171 -22.48 -5.85 -20.54
C ASP A 171 -22.28 -7.23 -19.90
N LEU A 172 -22.59 -7.36 -18.60
CA LEU A 172 -22.51 -8.61 -17.85
C LEU A 172 -23.85 -9.35 -17.81
N ASP A 173 -24.81 -8.98 -18.66
CA ASP A 173 -26.14 -9.60 -18.80
C ASP A 173 -26.87 -9.82 -17.47
N GLY A 174 -26.72 -8.86 -16.54
CA GLY A 174 -27.39 -8.87 -15.24
C GLY A 174 -26.63 -9.58 -14.12
N GLN A 175 -25.39 -10.02 -14.33
CA GLN A 175 -24.61 -10.69 -13.29
C GLN A 175 -24.29 -9.75 -12.11
N LEU A 176 -24.64 -10.20 -10.91
CA LEU A 176 -24.40 -9.48 -9.65
C LEU A 176 -22.93 -9.58 -9.22
N GLN A 177 -22.41 -8.53 -8.58
CA GLN A 177 -21.01 -8.41 -8.15
C GLN A 177 -20.95 -8.30 -6.62
N SER A 178 -20.35 -9.26 -5.92
CA SER A 178 -20.29 -9.24 -4.44
C SER A 178 -18.89 -9.45 -3.88
N TRP A 179 -17.85 -9.30 -4.69
CA TRP A 179 -16.46 -9.47 -4.28
C TRP A 179 -15.61 -8.37 -4.90
N GLY A 180 -14.92 -7.60 -4.04
CA GLY A 180 -13.91 -6.62 -4.44
C GLY A 180 -12.49 -7.08 -4.11
N GLU A 181 -11.53 -6.66 -4.94
CA GLU A 181 -10.13 -7.04 -4.83
C GLU A 181 -9.20 -5.87 -5.13
N LEU A 182 -8.03 -5.82 -4.47
CA LEU A 182 -6.91 -4.96 -4.83
C LEU A 182 -5.68 -5.85 -4.98
N ILE A 183 -5.18 -5.99 -6.20
CA ILE A 183 -4.25 -7.07 -6.52
C ILE A 183 -3.00 -6.53 -7.20
N VAL A 184 -1.88 -7.13 -6.84
CA VAL A 184 -0.65 -7.20 -7.62
C VAL A 184 -0.54 -8.62 -8.15
N GLU A 185 -0.53 -8.78 -9.46
CA GLU A 185 -0.50 -10.09 -10.12
C GLU A 185 0.71 -10.18 -11.04
N THR A 186 1.25 -11.40 -11.15
CA THR A 186 2.42 -11.68 -11.98
C THR A 186 2.20 -12.92 -12.82
N THR A 187 2.81 -12.95 -14.00
CA THR A 187 2.63 -14.06 -14.96
C THR A 187 3.40 -15.35 -14.63
N ASN A 188 4.19 -15.40 -13.56
CA ASN A 188 4.96 -16.59 -13.18
C ASN A 188 5.26 -16.64 -11.67
N GLU A 189 5.38 -17.85 -11.11
CA GLU A 189 5.69 -18.11 -9.69
C GLU A 189 7.04 -17.52 -9.20
N ILE A 190 7.93 -17.09 -10.11
CA ILE A 190 9.28 -16.60 -9.78
C ILE A 190 9.28 -15.08 -9.51
N SER A 191 8.20 -14.39 -9.87
CA SER A 191 8.06 -12.93 -9.78
C SER A 191 8.11 -12.39 -8.33
N LEU A 192 7.82 -13.24 -7.35
CA LEU A 192 7.79 -12.92 -5.93
C LEU A 192 9.09 -12.31 -5.42
N THR A 193 10.23 -12.56 -6.05
CA THR A 193 11.50 -11.95 -5.62
C THR A 193 11.94 -10.76 -6.46
N ASN A 194 11.17 -10.39 -7.49
CA ASN A 194 11.68 -9.55 -8.58
C ASN A 194 11.07 -8.15 -8.65
N TRP A 195 10.00 -7.85 -7.91
CA TRP A 195 9.48 -6.48 -7.79
C TRP A 195 9.85 -5.88 -6.44
N ASP A 196 10.36 -4.65 -6.43
CA ASP A 196 11.03 -4.02 -5.29
C ASP A 196 10.43 -2.66 -4.89
N PHE A 197 9.24 -2.36 -5.39
CA PHE A 197 8.45 -1.19 -5.04
C PHE A 197 7.15 -1.60 -4.35
N PRO A 198 6.45 -0.69 -3.66
CA PRO A 198 5.07 -0.91 -3.22
C PRO A 198 4.05 -0.58 -4.32
N ALA A 199 2.90 -1.24 -4.29
CA ALA A 199 1.71 -0.81 -5.02
C ALA A 199 0.77 -0.08 -4.06
N PHE A 200 0.23 1.07 -4.48
CA PHE A 200 -0.63 1.88 -3.63
C PHE A 200 -1.99 2.15 -4.26
N PHE A 201 -3.01 2.01 -3.43
CA PHE A 201 -4.41 2.33 -3.71
C PHE A 201 -4.85 3.39 -2.71
N TYR A 202 -5.40 4.50 -3.18
CA TYR A 202 -5.86 5.63 -2.35
C TYR A 202 -7.31 5.96 -2.66
N ASN A 203 -7.96 6.71 -1.76
CA ASN A 203 -9.30 7.24 -1.96
C ASN A 203 -10.29 6.16 -2.44
N LEU A 204 -10.19 4.98 -1.84
CA LEU A 204 -11.01 3.85 -2.22
C LEU A 204 -12.42 4.10 -1.70
N GLU A 205 -13.39 4.04 -2.60
CA GLU A 205 -14.80 4.21 -2.29
C GLU A 205 -15.58 3.13 -3.03
N PHE A 206 -16.47 2.44 -2.33
CA PHE A 206 -17.43 1.56 -2.99
C PHE A 206 -18.84 1.76 -2.46
N THR A 207 -19.81 1.63 -3.38
CA THR A 207 -21.23 1.70 -3.05
C THR A 207 -21.89 0.36 -3.33
N THR A 208 -22.92 0.05 -2.54
CA THR A 208 -23.71 -1.17 -2.66
C THR A 208 -25.18 -0.86 -2.90
N ASP A 209 -25.92 -1.85 -3.41
CA ASP A 209 -27.37 -1.77 -3.59
C ASP A 209 -28.18 -2.00 -2.30
N ASN A 210 -27.53 -2.53 -1.27
CA ASN A 210 -28.12 -2.85 0.02
C ASN A 210 -27.16 -2.52 1.18
N VAL A 211 -27.68 -2.44 2.40
CA VAL A 211 -26.90 -2.09 3.59
C VAL A 211 -25.84 -3.15 3.85
N MET A 212 -24.57 -2.75 3.84
CA MET A 212 -23.44 -3.62 4.18
C MET A 212 -23.21 -3.66 5.69
N ALA A 213 -22.64 -4.75 6.21
CA ALA A 213 -22.21 -4.77 7.61
C ALA A 213 -21.01 -3.85 7.84
N GLU A 214 -20.89 -3.33 9.06
CA GLU A 214 -19.79 -2.42 9.43
C GLU A 214 -18.41 -3.06 9.24
N TYR A 215 -18.27 -4.36 9.54
CA TYR A 215 -17.00 -5.07 9.35
C TYR A 215 -16.61 -5.23 7.88
N THR A 216 -17.55 -5.12 6.94
CA THR A 216 -17.28 -5.17 5.50
C THR A 216 -16.62 -3.88 5.02
N CYS A 217 -16.89 -2.77 5.70
CA CYS A 217 -16.19 -1.50 5.50
C CYS A 217 -14.88 -1.42 6.30
N ILE A 218 -14.30 -2.58 6.63
CA ILE A 218 -12.95 -2.71 7.16
C ILE A 218 -12.35 -3.83 6.32
N ILE A 219 -11.47 -3.50 5.37
CA ILE A 219 -10.83 -4.54 4.57
C ILE A 219 -10.03 -5.42 5.53
N PRO A 220 -10.43 -6.70 5.72
CA PRO A 220 -9.84 -7.54 6.73
C PRO A 220 -8.37 -7.76 6.43
N GLU A 221 -7.57 -7.81 7.49
CA GLU A 221 -6.15 -8.15 7.47
C GLU A 221 -5.97 -9.61 7.01
N SER A 222 -6.17 -9.89 5.72
CA SER A 222 -6.06 -11.26 5.19
C SER A 222 -4.62 -11.78 5.19
N ASP A 223 -3.61 -10.92 5.45
CA ASP A 223 -2.19 -11.28 5.57
C ASP A 223 -1.41 -10.19 6.34
N PRO A 224 -0.26 -10.48 7.00
CA PRO A 224 0.46 -9.60 7.93
C PRO A 224 1.18 -8.38 7.28
N GLY A 225 0.76 -7.99 6.07
CA GLY A 225 1.33 -6.89 5.28
C GLY A 225 0.38 -5.74 4.99
N TYR A 226 -0.88 -5.77 5.45
CA TYR A 226 -1.91 -4.81 5.07
C TYR A 226 -2.44 -4.00 6.25
N VAL A 227 -2.65 -2.70 6.03
CA VAL A 227 -3.33 -1.81 6.99
C VAL A 227 -4.31 -0.96 6.18
N SER A 228 -5.61 -1.18 6.37
CA SER A 228 -6.62 -0.22 5.91
C SER A 228 -6.64 0.97 6.87
N LYS A 229 -6.68 2.20 6.33
CA LYS A 229 -6.74 3.44 7.12
C LYS A 229 -7.95 4.26 6.75
N ASP A 230 -8.40 5.04 7.72
CA ASP A 230 -9.48 6.02 7.54
C ASP A 230 -10.73 5.39 6.91
N SER A 231 -11.11 4.20 7.42
CA SER A 231 -12.34 3.56 7.00
C SER A 231 -13.55 4.34 7.55
N ALA A 232 -14.55 4.56 6.71
CA ALA A 232 -15.82 5.13 7.13
C ALA A 232 -16.97 4.56 6.31
N LEU A 233 -17.94 4.01 7.03
CA LEU A 233 -19.23 3.61 6.48
C LEU A 233 -20.19 4.81 6.56
N SER A 234 -20.90 5.09 5.46
CA SER A 234 -21.92 6.13 5.40
C SER A 234 -23.08 5.84 6.35
N ALA A 235 -23.83 6.89 6.71
CA ALA A 235 -24.95 6.76 7.66
C ALA A 235 -26.11 5.89 7.16
N ASP A 236 -26.26 5.72 5.84
CA ASP A 236 -27.21 4.81 5.22
C ASP A 236 -26.66 3.38 5.07
N GLY A 237 -25.38 3.16 5.38
CA GLY A 237 -24.72 1.86 5.27
C GLY A 237 -24.50 1.39 3.83
N LEU A 238 -24.61 2.28 2.84
CA LEU A 238 -24.50 1.94 1.42
C LEU A 238 -23.15 2.31 0.79
N THR A 239 -22.35 3.14 1.45
CA THR A 239 -21.06 3.62 0.92
C THR A 239 -19.97 3.39 1.93
N CYS A 240 -18.93 2.67 1.52
CA CYS A 240 -17.69 2.54 2.29
C CYS A 240 -16.59 3.39 1.65
N THR A 241 -15.82 4.08 2.49
CA THR A 241 -14.62 4.81 2.09
C THR A 241 -13.41 4.32 2.87
N LEU A 242 -12.25 4.29 2.23
CA LEU A 242 -10.97 3.85 2.77
C LEU A 242 -9.87 4.79 2.25
N GLY A 243 -9.09 5.37 3.17
CA GLY A 243 -8.09 6.40 2.84
C GLY A 243 -6.95 5.87 1.97
N GLY A 244 -6.46 4.66 2.24
CA GLY A 244 -5.51 3.99 1.35
C GLY A 244 -4.97 2.67 1.86
N ILE A 245 -4.40 1.89 0.92
CA ILE A 245 -3.84 0.56 1.09
C ILE A 245 -2.52 0.49 0.32
N GLY A 246 -1.49 -0.07 0.96
CA GLY A 246 -0.23 -0.43 0.30
C GLY A 246 -0.07 -1.94 0.25
N VAL A 247 0.28 -2.47 -0.91
CA VAL A 247 0.69 -3.86 -1.11
C VAL A 247 2.20 -3.89 -1.28
N PHE A 248 2.88 -4.71 -0.47
CA PHE A 248 4.33 -4.80 -0.44
C PHE A 248 4.77 -6.22 -0.78
N ASN A 249 5.91 -6.34 -1.46
CA ASN A 249 6.53 -7.63 -1.71
C ASN A 249 7.07 -8.23 -0.39
N PRO A 250 6.54 -9.37 0.08
CA PRO A 250 7.00 -9.99 1.33
C PRO A 250 8.46 -10.45 1.27
N SER A 251 9.03 -10.72 0.10
CA SER A 251 10.44 -11.10 -0.03
C SER A 251 11.40 -9.91 0.15
N VAL A 252 10.93 -8.69 -0.13
CA VAL A 252 11.67 -7.44 0.10
C VAL A 252 11.57 -7.04 1.56
N LEU A 253 10.47 -7.42 2.22
CA LEU A 253 10.30 -7.34 3.67
C LEU A 253 11.11 -8.45 4.35
N GLY A 254 12.45 -8.30 4.36
CA GLY A 254 13.34 -9.20 5.09
C GLY A 254 12.81 -9.48 6.50
N VAL A 255 12.63 -10.76 6.80
CA VAL A 255 11.91 -11.47 7.89
C VAL A 255 11.92 -10.94 9.36
N THR A 256 12.08 -9.64 9.62
CA THR A 256 11.98 -9.07 10.98
C THR A 256 11.30 -7.70 11.07
N TRP A 257 10.65 -7.22 10.01
CA TRP A 257 10.04 -5.87 9.99
C TRP A 257 8.75 -5.84 9.14
N THR A 258 7.59 -5.64 9.78
CA THR A 258 6.29 -5.54 9.10
C THR A 258 5.71 -4.13 9.26
N GLY A 259 5.57 -3.41 8.15
CA GLY A 259 4.80 -2.17 8.09
C GLY A 259 5.04 -1.33 6.83
N PRO A 260 4.13 -0.39 6.53
CA PRO A 260 4.17 0.36 5.29
C PRO A 260 5.38 1.31 5.24
N SER A 261 5.94 1.54 4.05
CA SER A 261 7.01 2.51 3.80
C SER A 261 6.79 3.23 2.47
N TRP A 262 7.30 4.46 2.33
CA TRP A 262 7.21 5.24 1.09
C TRP A 262 8.48 6.07 0.88
N TYR A 263 8.80 6.31 -0.40
CA TYR A 263 10.01 7.01 -0.82
C TYR A 263 9.70 8.40 -1.36
N LEU A 264 10.65 9.32 -1.14
CA LEU A 264 10.68 10.62 -1.80
C LEU A 264 11.64 10.58 -2.99
N ALA A 265 11.29 11.32 -4.05
CA ALA A 265 12.18 11.56 -5.17
C ALA A 265 13.44 12.31 -4.72
N GLU A 266 14.56 12.09 -5.43
CA GLU A 266 15.82 12.81 -5.17
C GLU A 266 15.59 14.34 -5.20
N GLY A 267 16.21 15.05 -4.26
CA GLY A 267 16.04 16.49 -4.06
C GLY A 267 14.77 16.89 -3.30
N THR A 268 13.94 15.92 -2.88
CA THR A 268 12.80 16.17 -2.00
C THR A 268 13.11 15.71 -0.58
N HIS A 269 12.95 16.60 0.40
CA HIS A 269 13.31 16.33 1.78
C HIS A 269 12.13 16.49 2.72
N ILE A 270 12.01 15.55 3.67
CA ILE A 270 11.14 15.73 4.82
C ILE A 270 11.74 16.85 5.68
N THR A 271 10.93 17.86 5.98
CA THR A 271 11.29 18.93 6.94
C THR A 271 10.47 18.82 8.22
N LYS A 272 9.34 18.12 8.18
CA LYS A 272 8.50 17.83 9.32
C LYS A 272 7.72 16.54 9.10
N LEU A 273 7.74 15.64 10.09
CA LEU A 273 6.80 14.53 10.21
C LEU A 273 6.02 14.70 11.49
N ALA A 274 4.69 14.61 11.43
CA ALA A 274 3.83 14.63 12.60
C ALA A 274 2.92 13.41 12.57
N THR A 275 2.65 12.85 13.75
CA THR A 275 1.85 11.64 13.93
C THR A 275 1.13 11.71 15.28
N THR A 276 0.04 10.95 15.41
CA THR A 276 -0.58 10.65 16.69
C THR A 276 -0.70 9.14 16.80
N MET A 277 -0.17 8.57 17.87
CA MET A 277 -0.22 7.14 18.14
C MET A 277 -1.17 6.88 19.30
N LYS A 278 -2.00 5.85 19.19
CA LYS A 278 -2.75 5.30 20.31
C LYS A 278 -1.93 4.21 20.98
N VAL A 279 -1.75 4.28 22.29
CA VAL A 279 -0.99 3.27 23.04
C VAL A 279 -1.81 1.98 23.11
N PRO A 280 -1.28 0.83 22.67
CA PRO A 280 -2.02 -0.43 22.70
C PRO A 280 -2.26 -0.96 24.11
N ALA A 281 -3.17 -1.93 24.23
CA ALA A 281 -3.26 -2.78 25.40
C ALA A 281 -1.90 -3.45 25.71
N ILE A 282 -1.64 -3.69 26.99
CA ILE A 282 -0.49 -4.49 27.42
C ILE A 282 -0.67 -5.92 26.90
N PRO A 283 0.34 -6.53 26.26
CA PRO A 283 0.27 -7.93 25.83
C PRO A 283 -0.11 -8.86 26.99
N ALA A 284 -1.06 -9.77 26.75
CA ALA A 284 -1.58 -10.65 27.81
C ALA A 284 -0.57 -11.69 28.31
N ASN A 285 0.49 -11.94 27.55
CA ASN A 285 1.55 -12.87 27.90
C ASN A 285 2.83 -12.09 28.21
N ASP A 286 3.57 -12.54 29.22
CA ASP A 286 4.95 -12.12 29.41
C ASP A 286 5.70 -12.36 28.10
N LEU A 287 6.40 -11.33 27.62
CA LEU A 287 7.10 -11.37 26.35
C LEU A 287 8.39 -12.22 26.42
N ASP A 288 8.69 -12.87 27.55
CA ASP A 288 9.90 -13.68 27.78
C ASP A 288 11.18 -12.89 27.46
N GLY A 289 11.19 -11.59 27.81
CA GLY A 289 12.29 -10.67 27.52
C GLY A 289 12.34 -10.16 26.07
N GLN A 290 11.29 -10.38 25.27
CA GLN A 290 11.12 -9.72 23.97
C GLN A 290 10.60 -8.29 24.16
N THR A 291 10.77 -7.50 23.09
CA THR A 291 10.42 -6.08 23.07
C THR A 291 9.48 -5.80 21.92
N LEU A 292 8.45 -5.01 22.17
CA LEU A 292 7.59 -4.46 21.14
C LEU A 292 7.95 -3.00 20.89
N PHE A 293 7.98 -2.64 19.61
CA PHE A 293 8.24 -1.27 19.17
C PHE A 293 7.15 -0.83 18.21
N ILE A 294 6.64 0.39 18.42
CA ILE A 294 5.74 1.07 17.50
C ILE A 294 6.33 2.45 17.23
N TRP A 295 6.60 2.78 15.96
CA TRP A 295 7.26 4.03 15.63
C TRP A 295 7.00 4.51 14.20
N PRO A 296 6.68 5.79 13.99
CA PRO A 296 7.01 6.48 12.75
C PRO A 296 8.47 6.90 12.76
N GLY A 297 9.13 6.84 11.61
CA GLY A 297 10.55 7.17 11.50
C GLY A 297 10.86 7.92 10.22
N ILE A 298 11.98 8.63 10.21
CA ILE A 298 12.58 9.26 9.04
C ILE A 298 13.96 8.64 8.88
N GLN A 299 14.28 8.19 7.68
CA GLN A 299 15.59 7.67 7.33
C GLN A 299 16.13 8.45 6.11
N PRO A 300 17.44 8.48 5.87
CA PRO A 300 17.99 9.24 4.75
C PRO A 300 17.52 8.75 3.37
N GLY A 301 17.38 7.44 3.17
CA GLY A 301 16.90 6.88 1.89
C GLY A 301 17.70 7.40 0.68
N ASN A 302 16.98 7.87 -0.35
CA ASN A 302 17.58 8.44 -1.57
C ASN A 302 18.45 9.68 -1.32
N ALA A 303 18.24 10.40 -0.21
CA ALA A 303 19.07 11.55 0.12
C ALA A 303 20.56 11.15 0.25
N LEU A 304 20.88 9.89 0.59
CA LEU A 304 22.27 9.41 0.63
C LEU A 304 22.98 9.41 -0.73
N ASN A 305 22.21 9.37 -1.83
CA ASN A 305 22.75 9.39 -3.18
C ASN A 305 23.06 10.82 -3.65
N GLU A 306 22.53 11.83 -2.97
CA GLU A 306 22.72 13.22 -3.33
C GLU A 306 24.14 13.71 -2.98
N ALA A 307 24.61 14.70 -3.73
CA ALA A 307 25.86 15.38 -3.42
C ALA A 307 25.76 16.05 -2.02
N ASN A 308 26.53 15.54 -1.06
CA ASN A 308 26.46 15.91 0.37
C ASN A 308 25.22 15.39 1.11
N GLY A 309 24.64 14.28 0.65
CA GLY A 309 23.51 13.59 1.28
C GLY A 309 23.73 13.11 2.72
N ASP A 310 24.98 12.85 3.08
CA ASP A 310 25.39 12.47 4.44
C ASP A 310 26.60 13.29 4.90
N PRO A 311 26.41 14.60 5.17
CA PRO A 311 27.52 15.49 5.47
C PRO A 311 28.19 15.17 6.82
N ALA A 312 27.52 14.39 7.67
CA ALA A 312 28.01 14.02 8.99
C ALA A 312 28.43 12.55 9.12
N GLY A 313 28.26 11.75 8.06
CA GLY A 313 28.59 10.33 8.05
C GLY A 313 27.71 9.48 8.96
N VAL A 314 26.46 9.91 9.21
CA VAL A 314 25.53 9.23 10.13
C VAL A 314 24.99 7.94 9.52
N GLY A 315 25.11 7.78 8.20
CA GLY A 315 24.68 6.62 7.45
C GLY A 315 23.16 6.45 7.44
N ASN A 316 22.72 5.21 7.22
CA ASN A 316 21.31 4.89 7.03
C ASN A 316 20.54 4.66 8.36
N GLY A 317 20.75 5.50 9.38
CA GLY A 317 20.02 5.36 10.64
C GLY A 317 18.62 5.97 10.58
N VAL A 318 17.77 5.60 11.54
CA VAL A 318 16.37 6.02 11.62
C VAL A 318 16.17 7.00 12.77
N LEU A 319 15.64 8.17 12.46
CA LEU A 319 15.14 9.14 13.42
C LEU A 319 13.67 8.84 13.72
N GLN A 320 13.32 8.50 14.96
CA GLN A 320 11.97 8.03 15.30
C GLN A 320 11.57 8.36 16.74
N PRO A 321 10.35 8.84 17.01
CA PRO A 321 9.69 8.58 18.28
C PRO A 321 9.31 7.09 18.34
N VAL A 322 9.70 6.41 19.40
CA VAL A 322 9.41 4.98 19.58
C VAL A 322 8.62 4.74 20.85
N LEU A 323 7.44 4.16 20.69
CA LEU A 323 6.65 3.57 21.76
C LEU A 323 7.16 2.15 21.99
N THR A 324 7.56 1.84 23.22
CA THR A 324 8.27 0.61 23.58
C THR A 324 7.61 -0.09 24.76
N TYR A 325 7.51 -1.42 24.68
CA TYR A 325 7.16 -2.30 25.80
C TYR A 325 8.21 -3.40 25.91
N GLY A 326 8.81 -3.57 27.09
CA GLY A 326 9.92 -4.50 27.32
C GLY A 326 11.32 -3.86 27.30
N PRO A 327 12.39 -4.69 27.37
CA PRO A 327 13.77 -4.24 27.46
C PRO A 327 14.23 -3.53 26.18
N SER A 328 15.04 -2.49 26.26
CA SER A 328 15.45 -1.71 25.08
C SER A 328 16.89 -1.21 25.14
N CYS A 329 17.37 -0.77 23.97
CA CYS A 329 18.62 -0.03 23.82
C CYS A 329 18.46 1.48 24.12
N VAL A 330 17.24 1.97 24.37
CA VAL A 330 16.97 3.37 24.72
C VAL A 330 17.82 3.76 25.95
N PRO A 331 18.65 4.81 25.87
CA PRO A 331 19.46 5.22 27.01
C PRO A 331 18.61 5.73 28.18
N GLY A 332 18.98 5.36 29.40
CA GLY A 332 18.34 5.79 30.65
C GLY A 332 17.65 4.65 31.39
N ASP A 333 17.11 4.96 32.56
CA ASP A 333 16.21 4.05 33.28
C ASP A 333 14.83 4.14 32.62
N HIS A 334 14.26 3.00 32.29
CA HIS A 334 12.93 2.89 31.71
C HIS A 334 12.24 1.65 32.29
N PRO A 335 10.90 1.66 32.38
CA PRO A 335 10.17 0.47 32.76
C PRO A 335 10.27 -0.62 31.68
N GLU A 336 10.13 -1.88 32.09
CA GLU A 336 10.07 -3.04 31.17
C GLU A 336 8.67 -3.67 31.14
N ASP A 337 7.81 -3.37 32.12
CA ASP A 337 6.48 -3.92 32.34
C ASP A 337 5.33 -2.97 31.96
N GLN A 338 5.65 -1.79 31.44
CA GLN A 338 4.69 -0.78 30.96
C GLN A 338 5.20 -0.11 29.67
N TRP A 339 4.27 0.51 28.95
CA TRP A 339 4.59 1.27 27.75
C TRP A 339 5.31 2.57 28.11
N TYR A 340 6.31 2.92 27.30
CA TYR A 340 6.95 4.23 27.36
C TYR A 340 7.32 4.72 25.97
N ILE A 341 7.42 6.04 25.81
CA ILE A 341 7.83 6.67 24.57
C ILE A 341 9.14 7.44 24.73
N SER A 342 10.01 7.35 23.73
CA SER A 342 11.26 8.12 23.66
C SER A 342 11.52 8.62 22.25
N GLY A 343 12.14 9.81 22.15
CA GLY A 343 12.72 10.28 20.90
C GLY A 343 14.12 9.69 20.73
N VAL A 344 14.30 8.84 19.71
CA VAL A 344 15.57 8.17 19.44
C VAL A 344 16.05 8.34 18.01
N TYR A 345 17.36 8.24 17.85
CA TYR A 345 18.00 7.90 16.58
C TYR A 345 18.60 6.50 16.71
N VAL A 346 18.29 5.60 15.79
CA VAL A 346 18.85 4.24 15.76
C VAL A 346 19.76 4.13 14.56
N GLY A 347 21.07 4.04 14.80
CA GLY A 347 22.04 3.84 13.73
C GLY A 347 22.56 2.40 13.73
N VAL A 348 22.89 1.92 12.53
CA VAL A 348 23.26 0.51 12.30
C VAL A 348 24.71 0.33 11.86
N ASN A 349 25.48 1.42 11.68
CA ASN A 349 26.82 1.38 11.10
C ASN A 349 27.82 2.33 11.77
N GLY A 350 29.08 1.88 11.89
CA GLY A 350 30.23 2.70 12.29
C GLY A 350 30.13 3.29 13.71
N ASP A 351 30.58 4.53 13.85
CA ASP A 351 30.56 5.32 15.11
C ASP A 351 29.14 5.63 15.60
N TYR A 352 28.13 5.30 14.79
CA TYR A 352 26.72 5.52 15.06
C TYR A 352 25.96 4.21 15.23
N ASN A 353 26.62 3.10 15.57
CA ASN A 353 25.92 1.86 15.88
C ASN A 353 25.27 1.93 17.28
N GLY A 354 23.95 1.74 17.34
CA GLY A 354 23.19 1.71 18.59
C GLY A 354 22.05 2.72 18.62
N CYS A 355 21.51 2.91 19.82
CA CYS A 355 20.36 3.77 20.06
C CYS A 355 20.79 5.04 20.79
N PHE A 356 20.50 6.16 20.16
CA PHE A 356 20.86 7.49 20.61
C PHE A 356 19.57 8.21 20.98
N GLY A 357 19.19 8.03 22.24
CA GLY A 357 17.92 8.51 22.79
C GLY A 357 18.10 9.29 24.07
N GLY A 358 16.96 9.71 24.62
CA GLY A 358 16.88 10.44 25.88
C GLY A 358 15.78 9.95 26.79
N ASP A 359 15.50 10.80 27.78
CA ASP A 359 14.42 10.66 28.75
C ASP A 359 13.19 10.00 28.13
N VAL A 360 12.59 9.11 28.91
CA VAL A 360 11.38 8.41 28.53
C VAL A 360 10.17 9.11 29.15
N MET A 361 9.04 9.02 28.48
CA MET A 361 7.74 9.38 29.04
C MET A 361 6.92 8.10 29.15
N GLU A 362 6.56 7.72 30.38
CA GLU A 362 5.63 6.61 30.63
C GLU A 362 4.26 6.97 30.06
N VAL A 363 3.59 5.99 29.47
CA VAL A 363 2.28 6.17 28.86
C VAL A 363 1.42 4.95 29.15
N ASP A 364 0.13 5.17 29.37
CA ASP A 364 -0.82 4.12 29.69
C ASP A 364 -1.50 3.60 28.40
N PRO A 365 -1.97 2.34 28.38
CA PRO A 365 -2.87 1.88 27.32
C PRO A 365 -4.02 2.85 27.07
N GLU A 366 -4.39 3.01 25.81
CA GLU A 366 -5.40 3.97 25.32
C GLU A 366 -4.97 5.45 25.30
N ASP A 367 -3.78 5.79 25.81
CA ASP A 367 -3.26 7.16 25.67
C ASP A 367 -3.09 7.55 24.20
N LEU A 368 -3.37 8.82 23.88
CA LEU A 368 -3.08 9.40 22.58
C LEU A 368 -1.81 10.25 22.68
N VAL A 369 -0.78 9.85 21.94
CA VAL A 369 0.53 10.50 21.97
C VAL A 369 0.82 11.14 20.63
N ALA A 370 0.79 12.48 20.59
CA ALA A 370 1.13 13.24 19.40
C ALA A 370 2.64 13.49 19.35
N CYS A 371 3.31 13.02 18.31
CA CYS A 371 4.73 13.24 18.09
C CYS A 371 5.01 14.06 16.84
N THR A 372 6.01 14.93 16.91
CA THR A 372 6.52 15.73 15.80
C THR A 372 8.03 15.54 15.72
N MET A 373 8.54 15.31 14.52
CA MET A 373 9.96 15.43 14.18
C MET A 373 10.10 16.57 13.20
N GLN A 374 10.81 17.63 13.57
CA GLN A 374 10.93 18.83 12.75
C GLN A 374 12.40 19.19 12.56
N LEU A 375 12.80 19.39 11.32
CA LEU A 375 14.12 19.92 10.97
C LEU A 375 14.20 21.35 11.49
N LYS A 376 15.23 21.64 12.28
CA LYS A 376 15.43 22.95 12.85
C LYS A 376 15.85 23.94 11.76
N ASP A 377 15.15 25.07 11.72
CA ASP A 377 15.43 26.16 10.78
C ASP A 377 16.92 26.54 10.77
N GLY A 378 17.45 26.72 9.55
CA GLY A 378 18.85 27.08 9.33
C GLY A 378 19.84 25.96 9.61
N THR A 379 19.39 24.72 9.79
CA THR A 379 20.26 23.54 9.93
C THR A 379 19.97 22.52 8.84
N ALA A 380 20.99 21.72 8.48
CA ALA A 380 20.84 20.63 7.50
C ALA A 380 20.52 19.27 8.15
N SER A 381 20.76 19.13 9.46
CA SER A 381 20.76 17.81 10.11
C SER A 381 20.44 17.85 11.60
N THR A 382 19.83 18.94 12.09
CA THR A 382 19.40 19.03 13.49
C THR A 382 17.89 18.95 13.55
N TRP A 383 17.40 17.95 14.26
CA TRP A 383 15.98 17.64 14.37
C TRP A 383 15.51 17.84 15.80
N ASP A 384 14.37 18.49 15.94
CA ASP A 384 13.64 18.55 17.20
C ASP A 384 12.55 17.47 17.15
N GLN A 385 12.62 16.52 18.07
CA GLN A 385 11.60 15.51 18.31
C GLN A 385 10.80 15.90 19.55
N THR A 386 9.49 16.04 19.42
CA THR A 386 8.59 16.38 20.52
C THR A 386 7.46 15.38 20.54
N CYS A 387 7.19 14.76 21.69
CA CYS A 387 6.02 13.93 21.93
C CYS A 387 5.20 14.51 23.08
N VAL A 388 3.88 14.59 22.89
CA VAL A 388 2.93 15.10 23.87
C VAL A 388 1.89 14.02 24.12
N ASN A 389 1.78 13.58 25.37
CA ASN A 389 0.68 12.72 25.80
C ASN A 389 -0.58 13.58 25.97
N LEU A 390 -1.48 13.52 24.99
CA LEU A 390 -2.71 14.30 24.96
C LEU A 390 -3.72 13.81 26.01
N SER A 391 -3.60 12.56 26.44
CA SER A 391 -4.48 11.94 27.44
C SER A 391 -4.07 12.27 28.88
N ASN A 392 -2.78 12.51 29.14
CA ASN A 392 -2.24 12.77 30.47
C ASN A 392 -1.71 14.21 30.64
N ASN A 393 -2.63 15.18 30.73
CA ASN A 393 -2.33 16.59 31.02
C ASN A 393 -1.29 17.25 30.09
N ASN A 394 -1.17 16.80 28.84
CA ASN A 394 -0.17 17.28 27.89
C ASN A 394 1.27 17.13 28.42
N GLN A 395 1.56 16.05 29.14
CA GLN A 395 2.94 15.71 29.48
C GLN A 395 3.77 15.70 28.19
N THR A 396 4.85 16.46 28.20
CA THR A 396 5.64 16.73 27.00
C THR A 396 7.06 16.25 27.20
N LEU A 397 7.51 15.42 26.25
CA LEU A 397 8.89 15.06 26.05
C LEU A 397 9.41 15.82 24.83
N SER A 398 10.57 16.46 24.93
CA SER A 398 11.20 17.13 23.79
C SER A 398 12.70 16.91 23.79
N ARG A 399 13.24 16.57 22.63
CA ARG A 399 14.65 16.29 22.45
C ARG A 399 15.15 16.83 21.12
N ARG A 400 16.34 17.43 21.17
CA ARG A 400 17.08 17.82 19.98
C ARG A 400 18.10 16.73 19.64
N ILE A 401 18.03 16.20 18.42
CA ILE A 401 18.96 15.22 17.88
C ILE A 401 19.77 15.87 16.75
N SER A 402 21.08 15.67 16.80
CA SER A 402 22.03 16.08 15.77
C SER A 402 23.11 15.00 15.64
N ALA A 403 23.80 14.96 14.50
CA ALA A 403 24.93 14.05 14.34
C ALA A 403 26.01 14.23 15.43
N ALA A 404 26.18 15.45 15.94
CA ALA A 404 27.09 15.75 17.05
C ALA A 404 26.63 15.13 18.38
N SER A 405 25.32 15.19 18.69
CA SER A 405 24.79 14.56 19.92
C SER A 405 24.86 13.04 19.87
N CYS A 406 24.75 12.43 18.68
CA CYS A 406 24.91 10.98 18.52
C CYS A 406 26.37 10.55 18.79
N ARG A 407 27.38 11.29 18.28
CA ARG A 407 28.80 10.98 18.58
C ARG A 407 29.13 11.10 20.07
N ALA A 408 28.55 12.09 20.75
CA ALA A 408 28.77 12.27 22.18
C ALA A 408 28.23 11.08 23.00
N GLY A 409 27.03 10.57 22.65
CA GLY A 409 26.41 9.42 23.32
C GLY A 409 27.10 8.08 23.08
N ALA A 410 27.71 7.89 21.90
CA ALA A 410 28.46 6.67 21.56
C ALA A 410 29.65 6.44 22.50
N SER A 411 30.22 7.51 23.04
CA SER A 411 31.39 7.45 23.93
C SER A 411 31.07 7.03 25.38
N SER A 412 29.79 7.06 25.79
CA SER A 412 29.37 6.86 27.18
C SER A 412 28.51 5.62 27.43
N SER A 413 28.07 4.91 26.39
CA SER A 413 27.17 3.74 26.49
C SER A 413 27.81 2.51 25.85
N SER A 414 28.23 1.54 26.67
CA SER A 414 28.86 0.28 26.18
C SER A 414 27.89 -0.91 26.11
N ARG A 415 26.57 -0.68 26.09
CA ARG A 415 25.62 -1.79 25.86
C ARG A 415 25.49 -2.01 24.36
N THR A 416 26.16 -3.05 23.89
CA THR A 416 25.99 -3.57 22.53
C THR A 416 24.52 -3.98 22.35
N PRO A 417 23.85 -3.56 21.27
CA PRO A 417 22.50 -4.06 20.96
C PRO A 417 22.52 -5.60 20.87
N PRO A 418 21.43 -6.29 21.21
CA PRO A 418 21.28 -7.70 20.86
C PRO A 418 21.53 -7.86 19.36
N THR A 419 22.33 -8.86 18.99
CA THR A 419 22.86 -9.01 17.62
C THR A 419 21.73 -9.21 16.62
N SER A 420 21.39 -8.14 15.89
CA SER A 420 20.53 -8.17 14.70
C SER A 420 21.31 -8.69 13.49
N PRO A 421 20.69 -9.48 12.58
CA PRO A 421 21.35 -9.93 11.36
C PRO A 421 21.73 -8.74 10.46
N ARG A 422 22.94 -8.81 9.88
CA ARG A 422 23.54 -7.79 9.00
C ARG A 422 22.64 -7.50 7.79
N GLN A 423 22.18 -6.25 7.65
CA GLN A 423 21.59 -5.73 6.42
C GLN A 423 22.68 -5.22 5.46
N THR A 424 22.54 -5.53 4.17
CA THR A 424 23.31 -4.96 3.06
C THR A 424 22.35 -4.35 2.05
N GLY A 425 22.03 -3.05 2.20
CA GLY A 425 21.22 -2.28 1.24
C GLY A 425 20.64 -1.00 1.86
N PRO A 426 20.53 0.13 1.12
CA PRO A 426 19.86 1.34 1.60
C PRO A 426 18.34 1.25 1.37
N SER A 427 17.56 1.45 2.43
CA SER A 427 16.09 1.49 2.41
C SER A 427 15.59 2.58 3.37
N LEU A 428 14.33 3.05 3.22
CA LEU A 428 13.65 4.08 4.02
C LEU A 428 12.33 3.52 4.57
N TYR A 429 11.98 3.75 5.84
CA TYR A 429 10.77 3.19 6.48
C TYR A 429 10.02 4.19 7.38
N VAL A 430 8.67 4.24 7.33
CA VAL A 430 7.79 5.12 8.14
C VAL A 430 6.54 4.35 8.60
N PHE A 431 6.38 4.00 9.87
CA PHE A 431 5.19 3.26 10.35
C PHE A 431 4.12 4.18 10.96
N LEU A 432 2.85 3.90 10.68
CA LEU A 432 1.71 4.42 11.44
C LEU A 432 0.84 3.21 11.79
N LEU A 433 0.82 2.83 13.06
CA LEU A 433 -0.19 1.94 13.63
C LEU A 433 -1.18 2.82 14.39
N VAL A 434 -2.43 2.86 13.92
CA VAL A 434 -3.56 3.41 14.64
C VAL A 434 -4.57 2.28 14.73
N SER A 435 -4.74 1.69 15.91
CA SER A 435 -5.85 0.79 16.17
C SER A 435 -7.09 1.61 16.53
N SER A 436 -8.23 1.28 15.91
CA SER A 436 -9.56 1.68 16.36
C SER A 436 -10.25 0.48 17.05
N PRO A 437 -11.24 0.73 17.94
CA PRO A 437 -11.57 -0.12 19.09
C PRO A 437 -12.08 -1.53 18.80
#